data_AF-Q387P7-F1
#
_entry.id   AF-Q387P7-F1
#
_cell.length_a   1.000
_cell.length_b   1.000
_cell.length_c   1.000
_cell.angle_alpha   90.00
_cell.angle_beta   90.00
_cell.angle_gamma   90.00
#
_symmetry.space_group_name_H-M   'P 1'
#
loop_
_entity.id
_entity.type
_entity.pdbx_description
1 polymer ?
#
loop_
_entity_poly.entity_id
_entity_poly.type
_entity_poly.pdbx_seq_one_letter_code
_entity_poly.pdbx_strand_id
1 'polypeptide(L)'
;MLFPHLSVAFTDASKDCLSLVAASAEQLGLALLQVGSDELVRPLPCSMEGRALLSCELEWGEEGSERLLRVLSHLCSGSHLRRPTRAIRLVLGSDLMYYRVDIRELLTTCKMLLHPGVGNDDGEAHCEEDTDCLSPRFVVLAHFMRIPEGDKKLKSCADKLGFGAVRVPIDTFLEPCVVQSRGWNGTSVILLFLRSLSLGGIRRGTLPADVASRACSTDCEREDLIEAKKLLHGEQFSLLRECLTCYSTAAAEGGVGKPTNEAGDMCDLKILPFAV
;
A
#
# COMPACT_ATOMS: atom_id res chain seq x y z
N MET A 1 5.10 -18.56 -10.60
CA MET A 1 3.95 -17.64 -10.51
C MET A 1 4.03 -16.98 -9.14
N LEU A 2 4.17 -15.65 -9.08
CA LEU A 2 4.10 -14.91 -7.82
C LEU A 2 2.64 -14.99 -7.36
N PHE A 3 2.37 -15.61 -6.22
CA PHE A 3 1.03 -15.73 -5.59
C PHE A 3 0.04 -16.72 -6.24
N PRO A 4 0.34 -18.03 -6.27
CA PRO A 4 -0.52 -19.05 -6.90
C PRO A 4 -1.93 -19.17 -6.32
N HIS A 5 -2.15 -18.65 -5.11
CA HIS A 5 -3.40 -18.77 -4.36
C HIS A 5 -4.13 -17.45 -4.14
N LEU A 6 -3.67 -16.36 -4.77
CA LEU A 6 -4.28 -15.03 -4.60
C LEU A 6 -4.96 -14.56 -5.88
N SER A 7 -6.09 -13.88 -5.72
CA SER A 7 -6.65 -13.05 -6.76
C SER A 7 -5.93 -11.69 -6.76
N VAL A 8 -5.58 -11.19 -7.94
CA VAL A 8 -4.75 -10.00 -8.10
C VAL A 8 -5.43 -9.04 -9.06
N ALA A 9 -5.50 -7.78 -8.65
CA ALA A 9 -5.92 -6.65 -9.47
C ALA A 9 -4.70 -5.82 -9.84
N PHE A 10 -4.44 -5.71 -11.13
CA PHE A 10 -3.47 -4.77 -11.71
C PHE A 10 -4.20 -3.49 -12.06
N THR A 11 -3.73 -2.36 -11.55
CA THR A 11 -4.41 -1.08 -11.71
C THR A 11 -3.43 0.01 -12.09
N ASP A 12 -3.82 0.84 -13.04
CA ASP A 12 -3.06 2.01 -13.48
C ASP A 12 -4.05 3.01 -14.10
N ALA A 13 -3.73 4.29 -14.13
CA ALA A 13 -4.49 5.28 -14.90
C ALA A 13 -4.15 5.19 -16.40
N SER A 14 -2.94 4.72 -16.73
CA SER A 14 -2.46 4.58 -18.10
C SER A 14 -2.96 3.29 -18.76
N LYS A 15 -3.70 3.46 -19.86
CA LYS A 15 -4.12 2.34 -20.73
C LYS A 15 -2.93 1.60 -21.36
N ASP A 16 -1.81 2.29 -21.58
CA ASP A 16 -0.60 1.66 -22.13
C ASP A 16 0.02 0.72 -21.10
N CYS A 17 0.08 1.12 -19.82
CA CYS A 17 0.53 0.24 -18.74
C CYS A 17 -0.36 -1.01 -18.63
N LEU A 18 -1.68 -0.85 -18.69
CA LEU A 18 -2.63 -1.96 -18.62
C LEU A 18 -2.53 -2.88 -19.85
N SER A 19 -2.23 -2.33 -21.03
CA SER A 19 -1.99 -3.10 -22.25
C SER A 19 -0.73 -3.98 -22.12
N LEU A 20 0.33 -3.47 -21.49
CA LEU A 20 1.54 -4.26 -21.19
C LEU A 20 1.24 -5.41 -20.21
N VAL A 21 0.37 -5.19 -19.22
CA VAL A 21 -0.10 -6.26 -18.32
C VAL A 21 -0.85 -7.34 -19.11
N ALA A 22 -1.73 -6.94 -20.02
CA ALA A 22 -2.48 -7.87 -20.87
C ALA A 22 -1.55 -8.70 -21.78
N ALA A 23 -0.61 -8.05 -22.47
CA ALA A 23 0.38 -8.74 -23.30
C ALA A 23 1.26 -9.71 -22.48
N SER A 24 1.63 -9.32 -21.26
CA SER A 24 2.40 -10.18 -20.35
C SER A 24 1.61 -11.40 -19.89
N ALA A 25 0.32 -11.23 -19.60
CA ALA A 25 -0.57 -12.33 -19.24
C ALA A 25 -0.74 -13.32 -20.40
N GLU A 26 -0.94 -12.81 -21.62
CA GLU A 26 -1.04 -13.61 -22.84
C GLU A 26 0.24 -14.43 -23.08
N GLN A 27 1.42 -13.79 -23.01
CA GLN A 27 2.71 -14.45 -23.17
C GLN A 27 2.92 -15.60 -22.15
N LEU A 28 2.36 -15.48 -20.95
CA LEU A 28 2.46 -16.46 -19.87
C LEU A 28 1.29 -17.48 -19.87
N GLY A 29 0.35 -17.40 -20.81
CA GLY A 29 -0.83 -18.26 -20.86
C GLY A 29 -1.79 -18.08 -19.68
N LEU A 30 -1.87 -16.87 -19.12
CA LEU A 30 -2.71 -16.54 -17.97
C LEU A 30 -4.03 -15.92 -18.43
N ALA A 31 -5.14 -16.42 -17.88
CA ALA A 31 -6.45 -15.79 -18.06
C ALA A 31 -6.52 -14.48 -17.24
N LEU A 32 -6.47 -13.34 -17.94
CA LEU A 32 -6.64 -12.00 -17.38
C LEU A 32 -7.98 -11.41 -17.80
N LEU A 33 -8.78 -10.99 -16.84
CA LEU A 33 -9.99 -10.22 -17.09
C LEU A 33 -9.64 -8.73 -17.23
N GLN A 34 -9.84 -8.16 -18.41
CA GLN A 34 -9.65 -6.72 -18.62
C GLN A 34 -10.97 -6.00 -18.40
N VAL A 35 -10.96 -4.93 -17.61
CA VAL A 35 -12.12 -4.11 -17.30
C VAL A 35 -11.87 -2.68 -17.73
N GLY A 36 -12.54 -2.26 -18.80
CA GLY A 36 -12.55 -0.87 -19.25
C GLY A 36 -13.35 0.05 -18.31
N SER A 37 -13.15 1.36 -18.48
CA SER A 37 -13.80 2.42 -17.67
C SER A 37 -15.34 2.38 -17.72
N ASP A 38 -15.91 1.89 -18.82
CA ASP A 38 -17.35 1.91 -19.13
C ASP A 38 -17.96 0.52 -19.38
N GLU A 39 -17.23 -0.56 -19.09
CA GLU A 39 -17.67 -1.91 -19.47
C GLU A 39 -18.46 -2.61 -18.36
N LEU A 40 -19.67 -3.04 -18.68
CA LEU A 40 -20.42 -4.00 -17.86
C LEU A 40 -19.66 -5.32 -17.81
N VAL A 41 -18.99 -5.55 -16.70
CA VAL A 41 -18.24 -6.79 -16.47
C VAL A 41 -19.20 -7.96 -16.34
N ARG A 42 -19.11 -8.93 -17.26
CA ARG A 42 -19.82 -10.20 -17.12
C ARG A 42 -19.29 -10.93 -15.87
N PRO A 43 -20.15 -11.58 -15.08
CA PRO A 43 -19.69 -12.42 -13.96
C PRO A 43 -18.64 -13.43 -14.44
N LEU A 44 -17.62 -13.67 -13.62
CA LEU A 44 -16.65 -14.72 -13.93
C LEU A 44 -17.39 -16.06 -14.06
N PRO A 45 -17.03 -16.90 -15.05
CA PRO A 45 -17.59 -18.24 -15.14
C PRO A 45 -17.35 -18.96 -13.80
N CYS A 46 -18.39 -19.59 -13.24
CA CYS A 46 -18.29 -20.35 -11.98
C CYS A 46 -17.19 -21.43 -11.99
N SER A 47 -16.65 -21.78 -13.17
CA SER A 47 -15.54 -22.71 -13.34
C SER A 47 -14.16 -22.14 -12.98
N MET A 48 -14.04 -20.85 -12.67
CA MET A 48 -12.81 -20.29 -12.10
C MET A 48 -12.76 -20.53 -10.58
N GLU A 49 -12.74 -21.80 -10.17
CA GLU A 49 -12.49 -22.15 -8.78
C GLU A 49 -11.07 -21.73 -8.39
N GLY A 50 -10.97 -20.56 -7.73
CA GLY A 50 -9.90 -20.27 -6.78
C GLY A 50 -9.08 -19.00 -7.01
N ARG A 51 -8.96 -18.48 -8.24
CA ARG A 51 -8.21 -17.23 -8.49
C ARG A 51 -8.76 -16.42 -9.65
N ALA A 52 -8.73 -15.10 -9.51
CA ALA A 52 -8.98 -14.15 -10.59
C ALA A 52 -7.76 -13.23 -10.78
N LEU A 53 -7.31 -13.08 -12.02
CA LEU A 53 -6.44 -11.98 -12.41
C LEU A 53 -7.29 -10.97 -13.15
N LEU A 54 -7.24 -9.71 -12.72
CA LEU A 54 -7.96 -8.62 -13.38
C LEU A 54 -7.05 -7.43 -13.63
N SER A 55 -7.28 -6.72 -14.72
CA SER A 55 -6.71 -5.40 -14.97
C SER A 55 -7.83 -4.37 -15.08
N CYS A 56 -7.67 -3.21 -14.44
CA CYS A 56 -8.69 -2.17 -14.40
C CYS A 56 -8.06 -0.79 -14.34
N GLU A 57 -8.66 0.17 -15.03
CA GLU A 57 -8.27 1.58 -14.94
C GLU A 57 -8.56 2.13 -13.54
N LEU A 58 -7.56 2.74 -12.92
CA LEU A 58 -7.68 3.37 -11.60
C LEU A 58 -6.91 4.69 -11.59
N GLU A 59 -7.66 5.78 -11.67
CA GLU A 59 -7.19 7.08 -11.19
C GLU A 59 -7.29 7.10 -9.67
N TRP A 60 -6.27 7.65 -9.00
CA TRP A 60 -6.35 7.85 -7.55
C TRP A 60 -7.45 8.86 -7.22
N GLY A 61 -8.10 8.66 -6.08
CA GLY A 61 -9.21 9.46 -5.62
C GLY A 61 -10.44 8.62 -5.33
N GLU A 62 -11.48 9.29 -4.82
CA GLU A 62 -12.71 8.64 -4.36
C GLU A 62 -13.46 8.00 -5.54
N GLU A 63 -13.62 8.73 -6.65
CA GLU A 63 -14.33 8.26 -7.84
C GLU A 63 -13.70 7.00 -8.44
N GLY A 64 -12.37 6.99 -8.60
CA GLY A 64 -11.63 5.83 -9.10
C GLY A 64 -11.76 4.63 -8.17
N SER A 65 -11.63 4.86 -6.86
CA SER A 65 -11.79 3.80 -5.85
C SER A 65 -13.19 3.19 -5.87
N GLU A 66 -14.24 4.02 -5.91
CA GLU A 66 -15.63 3.57 -5.98
C GLU A 66 -15.94 2.78 -7.24
N ARG A 67 -15.39 3.22 -8.39
CA ARG A 67 -15.51 2.50 -9.66
C ARG A 67 -14.89 1.10 -9.57
N LEU A 68 -13.68 0.98 -9.04
CA LEU A 68 -13.05 -0.32 -8.85
C LEU A 68 -13.83 -1.21 -7.87
N LEU A 69 -14.30 -0.65 -6.75
CA LEU A 69 -15.11 -1.38 -5.78
C LEU A 69 -16.44 -1.87 -6.39
N ARG A 70 -17.06 -1.06 -7.26
CA ARG A 70 -18.24 -1.47 -8.04
C ARG A 70 -17.89 -2.67 -8.94
N VAL A 71 -16.81 -2.59 -9.71
CA VAL A 71 -16.34 -3.71 -10.57
C VAL A 71 -16.15 -4.99 -9.76
N LEU A 72 -15.42 -4.92 -8.64
CA LEU A 72 -15.18 -6.07 -7.77
C LEU A 72 -16.48 -6.62 -7.18
N SER A 73 -17.43 -5.75 -6.82
CA SER A 73 -18.72 -6.19 -6.29
C SER A 73 -19.53 -7.00 -7.30
N HIS A 74 -19.51 -6.61 -8.59
CA HIS A 74 -20.16 -7.37 -9.66
C HIS A 74 -19.46 -8.72 -9.87
N LEU A 75 -18.13 -8.75 -9.80
CA LEU A 75 -17.36 -9.98 -9.99
C LEU A 75 -17.62 -11.04 -8.93
N CYS A 76 -17.81 -10.65 -7.66
CA CYS A 76 -18.11 -11.62 -6.60
C CYS A 76 -19.60 -11.76 -6.26
N SER A 77 -20.51 -11.08 -6.97
CA SER A 77 -21.96 -11.15 -6.75
C SER A 77 -22.56 -12.56 -6.92
N GLY A 78 -21.82 -13.49 -7.53
CA GLY A 78 -22.16 -14.93 -7.60
C GLY A 78 -21.68 -15.78 -6.42
N SER A 79 -20.88 -15.24 -5.50
CA SER A 79 -20.40 -15.97 -4.32
C SER A 79 -21.22 -15.58 -3.09
N HIS A 80 -21.55 -16.54 -2.23
CA HIS A 80 -22.28 -16.32 -0.97
C HIS A 80 -21.54 -15.41 0.05
N LEU A 81 -20.42 -14.78 -0.35
CA LEU A 81 -19.68 -13.83 0.44
C LEU A 81 -20.48 -12.53 0.56
N ARG A 82 -21.13 -12.38 1.73
CA ARG A 82 -22.12 -11.33 2.03
C ARG A 82 -21.69 -9.88 1.77
N ARG A 83 -20.42 -9.56 1.54
CA ARG A 83 -19.96 -8.20 1.14
C ARG A 83 -18.66 -8.30 0.31
N PRO A 84 -18.71 -8.25 -1.04
CA PRO A 84 -17.51 -8.36 -1.88
C PRO A 84 -16.51 -7.22 -1.68
N THR A 85 -16.98 -6.08 -1.19
CA THR A 85 -16.17 -4.87 -0.97
C THR A 85 -15.09 -5.06 0.10
N ARG A 86 -15.25 -6.03 1.02
CA ARG A 86 -14.24 -6.34 2.05
C ARG A 86 -13.16 -7.34 1.61
N ALA A 87 -13.09 -7.65 0.31
CA ALA A 87 -12.19 -8.66 -0.24
C ALA A 87 -10.72 -8.21 -0.35
N ILE A 88 -10.45 -6.90 -0.51
CA ILE A 88 -9.08 -6.41 -0.65
C ILE A 88 -8.38 -6.44 0.71
N ARG A 89 -7.36 -7.30 0.81
CA ARG A 89 -6.52 -7.44 2.02
C ARG A 89 -5.19 -6.72 1.90
N LEU A 90 -4.73 -6.47 0.69
CA LEU A 90 -3.40 -5.94 0.42
C LEU A 90 -3.46 -4.99 -0.77
N VAL A 91 -2.93 -3.79 -0.59
CA VAL A 91 -2.65 -2.84 -1.67
C VAL A 91 -1.13 -2.73 -1.81
N LEU A 92 -0.62 -2.92 -3.03
CA LEU A 92 0.80 -2.84 -3.33
C LEU A 92 1.06 -1.65 -4.25
N GLY A 93 2.02 -0.80 -3.89
CA GLY A 93 2.45 0.32 -4.70
C GLY A 93 3.97 0.39 -4.79
N SER A 94 4.50 0.59 -6.00
CA SER A 94 5.94 0.71 -6.24
C SER A 94 6.25 2.01 -6.99
N ASP A 95 7.26 2.75 -6.53
CA ASP A 95 7.75 4.02 -7.10
C ASP A 95 6.65 5.10 -7.33
N LEU A 96 5.62 5.12 -6.48
CA LEU A 96 4.50 6.06 -6.59
C LEU A 96 4.83 7.47 -6.08
N MET A 97 5.93 7.63 -5.33
CA MET A 97 6.29 8.87 -4.63
C MET A 97 7.18 9.81 -5.47
N TYR A 98 6.68 10.20 -6.65
CA TYR A 98 7.37 11.15 -7.56
C TYR A 98 6.98 12.61 -7.28
N TYR A 99 7.67 13.57 -7.91
CA TYR A 99 7.64 15.00 -7.57
C TYR A 99 6.27 15.71 -7.53
N ARG A 100 5.19 15.11 -8.02
CA ARG A 100 3.84 15.71 -8.09
C ARG A 100 2.73 14.84 -7.50
N VAL A 101 3.06 13.75 -6.81
CA VAL A 101 2.02 12.91 -6.20
C VAL A 101 1.24 13.69 -5.14
N ASP A 102 -0.08 13.56 -5.17
CA ASP A 102 -0.91 13.87 -4.02
C ASP A 102 -0.90 12.65 -3.08
N ILE A 103 -0.06 12.74 -2.04
CA ILE A 103 0.07 11.68 -1.03
C ILE A 103 -1.28 11.44 -0.33
N ARG A 104 -2.08 12.49 -0.12
CA ARG A 104 -3.37 12.36 0.58
C ARG A 104 -4.35 11.59 -0.29
N GLU A 105 -4.41 11.90 -1.58
CA GLU A 105 -5.28 11.20 -2.54
C GLU A 105 -4.88 9.73 -2.70
N LEU A 106 -3.58 9.45 -2.82
CA LEU A 106 -3.05 8.07 -2.84
C LEU A 106 -3.45 7.30 -1.58
N LEU A 107 -3.24 7.85 -0.38
CA LEU A 107 -3.59 7.17 0.86
C LEU A 107 -5.10 7.06 1.07
N THR A 108 -5.89 8.03 0.59
CA THR A 108 -7.36 7.97 0.61
C THR A 108 -7.84 6.83 -0.28
N THR A 109 -7.29 6.70 -1.48
CA THR A 109 -7.53 5.56 -2.39
C THR A 109 -7.26 4.24 -1.66
N CYS A 110 -6.07 4.09 -1.07
CA CYS A 110 -5.72 2.89 -0.31
C CYS A 110 -6.69 2.61 0.85
N LYS A 111 -7.11 3.63 1.59
CA LYS A 111 -8.07 3.50 2.70
C LYS A 111 -9.42 3.01 2.20
N MET A 112 -9.95 3.61 1.13
CA MET A 112 -11.24 3.22 0.56
C MET A 112 -11.23 1.79 0.02
N LEU A 113 -10.13 1.38 -0.61
CA LEU A 113 -9.97 0.01 -1.11
C LEU A 113 -9.89 -1.00 0.05
N LEU A 114 -9.18 -0.69 1.12
CA LEU A 114 -9.07 -1.57 2.29
C LEU A 114 -10.31 -1.54 3.19
N HIS A 115 -11.03 -0.44 3.27
CA HIS A 115 -12.22 -0.29 4.12
C HIS A 115 -13.32 0.53 3.43
N PRO A 116 -13.99 -0.06 2.44
CA PRO A 116 -15.10 0.61 1.76
C PRO A 116 -16.26 0.88 2.71
N GLY A 117 -16.73 2.13 2.73
CA GLY A 117 -17.79 2.61 3.61
C GLY A 117 -17.33 3.49 4.77
N VAL A 118 -16.02 3.68 4.98
CA VAL A 118 -15.48 4.71 5.88
C VAL A 118 -15.11 5.91 5.03
N GLY A 119 -16.09 6.79 4.82
CA GLY A 119 -15.85 8.12 4.25
C GLY A 119 -14.97 8.97 5.17
N ASN A 120 -14.45 10.09 4.64
CA ASN A 120 -13.61 11.05 5.36
C ASN A 120 -14.38 11.91 6.39
N ASP A 121 -15.65 11.63 6.65
CA ASP A 121 -16.39 12.31 7.69
C ASP A 121 -15.97 11.75 9.05
N ASP A 122 -15.62 12.66 9.96
CA ASP A 122 -15.32 12.44 11.39
C ASP A 122 -16.53 11.86 12.18
N GLY A 123 -17.48 11.22 11.50
CA GLY A 123 -18.60 10.51 12.06
C GLY A 123 -18.21 9.07 12.35
N GLU A 124 -18.44 8.66 13.60
CA GLU A 124 -18.29 7.30 14.10
C GLU A 124 -18.67 6.26 13.05
N ALA A 125 -17.68 5.70 12.38
CA ALA A 125 -17.86 4.47 11.65
C ALA A 125 -18.22 3.42 12.69
N HIS A 126 -19.52 3.15 12.84
CA HIS A 126 -20.01 1.97 13.53
C HIS A 126 -19.47 0.76 12.76
N CYS A 127 -18.25 0.36 13.12
CA CYS A 127 -17.78 -0.99 12.97
C CYS A 127 -18.68 -1.82 13.87
N GLU A 128 -19.84 -2.24 13.36
CA GLU A 128 -20.48 -3.43 13.89
C GLU A 128 -19.37 -4.47 14.05
N GLU A 129 -19.21 -4.97 15.27
CA GLU A 129 -18.25 -6.00 15.64
C GLU A 129 -18.57 -7.29 14.86
N ASP A 130 -18.26 -7.30 13.56
CA ASP A 130 -18.09 -8.51 12.80
C ASP A 130 -16.75 -9.10 13.27
N THR A 131 -16.83 -9.90 14.33
CA THR A 131 -15.79 -10.78 14.86
C THR A 131 -15.14 -11.69 13.80
N ASP A 132 -15.66 -11.72 12.56
CA ASP A 132 -15.22 -12.56 11.47
C ASP A 132 -14.24 -11.91 10.47
N CYS A 133 -13.79 -10.67 10.68
CA CYS A 133 -12.74 -10.05 9.85
C CYS A 133 -11.36 -10.00 10.51
N LEU A 134 -10.90 -11.14 11.04
CA LEU A 134 -9.61 -11.29 11.73
C LEU A 134 -8.36 -11.13 10.87
N SER A 135 -8.46 -11.14 9.53
CA SER A 135 -7.26 -11.05 8.69
C SER A 135 -6.81 -9.59 8.52
N PRO A 136 -5.54 -9.27 8.81
CA PRO A 136 -5.04 -7.92 8.74
C PRO A 136 -5.08 -7.37 7.32
N ARG A 137 -5.22 -6.05 7.20
CA ARG A 137 -5.28 -5.32 5.94
C ARG A 137 -4.12 -4.34 5.86
N PHE A 138 -3.35 -4.42 4.77
CA PHE A 138 -2.11 -3.68 4.65
C PHE A 138 -2.01 -2.92 3.33
N VAL A 139 -1.29 -1.80 3.37
CA VAL A 139 -0.70 -1.17 2.20
C VAL A 139 0.80 -1.38 2.31
N VAL A 140 1.44 -1.83 1.24
CA VAL A 140 2.90 -1.85 1.14
C VAL A 140 3.31 -0.90 0.03
N LEU A 141 4.08 0.11 0.40
CA LEU A 141 4.64 1.09 -0.52
C LEU A 141 6.15 0.91 -0.55
N ALA A 142 6.69 0.59 -1.73
CA ALA A 142 8.13 0.53 -1.98
C ALA A 142 8.51 1.70 -2.90
N HIS A 143 9.23 2.69 -2.40
CA HIS A 143 9.47 3.91 -3.18
C HIS A 143 10.79 4.59 -2.85
N PHE A 144 11.28 5.38 -3.80
CA PHE A 144 12.29 6.39 -3.54
C PHE A 144 11.59 7.68 -3.11
N MET A 145 11.94 8.21 -1.94
CA MET A 145 11.36 9.46 -1.49
C MET A 145 12.00 10.64 -2.25
N ARG A 146 11.42 11.01 -3.39
CA ARG A 146 11.92 12.11 -4.24
C ARG A 146 11.35 13.47 -3.83
N ILE A 147 10.36 13.49 -2.96
CA ILE A 147 9.65 14.71 -2.53
C ILE A 147 10.36 15.28 -1.29
N PRO A 148 10.65 16.60 -1.27
CA PRO A 148 11.17 17.25 -0.07
C PRO A 148 10.24 17.04 1.13
N GLU A 149 10.83 16.59 2.25
CA GLU A 149 10.11 16.22 3.48
C GLU A 149 9.01 15.17 3.25
N GLY A 150 9.13 14.37 2.19
CA GLY A 150 8.09 13.44 1.77
C GLY A 150 7.76 12.38 2.82
N ASP A 151 8.73 11.92 3.59
CA ASP A 151 8.49 11.01 4.72
C ASP A 151 7.63 11.65 5.81
N LYS A 152 7.91 12.92 6.17
CA LYS A 152 7.09 13.66 7.14
C LYS A 152 5.68 13.89 6.62
N LYS A 153 5.54 14.22 5.33
CA LYS A 153 4.23 14.40 4.68
C LYS A 153 3.45 13.09 4.64
N LEU A 154 4.11 11.98 4.29
CA LEU A 154 3.51 10.65 4.27
C LEU A 154 3.03 10.24 5.66
N LYS A 155 3.89 10.34 6.67
CA LYS A 155 3.49 10.03 8.06
C LYS A 155 2.34 10.91 8.53
N SER A 156 2.37 12.22 8.25
CA SER A 156 1.30 13.14 8.63
C SER A 156 -0.03 12.80 7.94
N CYS A 157 -0.01 12.46 6.65
CA CYS A 157 -1.21 12.06 5.91
C CYS A 157 -1.76 10.71 6.39
N ALA A 158 -0.88 9.73 6.60
CA ALA A 158 -1.23 8.44 7.16
C ALA A 158 -1.92 8.59 8.52
N ASP A 159 -1.32 9.41 9.39
CA ASP A 159 -1.84 9.70 10.73
C ASP A 159 -3.22 10.35 10.71
N LYS A 160 -3.44 11.35 9.83
CA LYS A 160 -4.75 12.00 9.65
C LYS A 160 -5.82 11.05 9.12
N LEU A 161 -5.42 10.09 8.28
CA LEU A 161 -6.33 9.10 7.70
C LEU A 161 -6.57 7.88 8.61
N GLY A 162 -5.91 7.81 9.77
CA GLY A 162 -6.06 6.70 10.72
C GLY A 162 -5.15 5.49 10.43
N PHE A 163 -4.15 5.64 9.58
CA PHE A 163 -3.14 4.62 9.36
C PHE A 163 -2.04 4.67 10.43
N GLY A 164 -1.64 3.50 10.92
CA GLY A 164 -0.33 3.29 11.51
C GLY A 164 0.70 3.02 10.43
N ALA A 165 1.96 3.39 10.68
CA ALA A 165 3.04 3.26 9.71
C ALA A 165 4.31 2.68 10.34
N VAL A 166 4.90 1.69 9.69
CA VAL A 166 6.18 1.08 10.08
C VAL A 166 7.07 0.92 8.85
N ARG A 167 8.39 0.83 9.07
CA ARG A 167 9.35 0.56 8.00
C ARG A 167 9.75 -0.90 7.97
N VAL A 168 10.01 -1.38 6.76
CA VAL A 168 10.55 -2.71 6.47
C VAL A 168 11.99 -2.50 5.97
N PRO A 169 13.01 -2.92 6.72
CA PRO A 169 14.39 -2.81 6.28
C PRO A 169 14.67 -3.82 5.16
N ILE A 170 14.65 -3.37 3.91
CA ILE A 170 14.81 -4.26 2.75
C ILE A 170 16.13 -5.03 2.75
N ASP A 171 17.18 -4.44 3.31
CA ASP A 171 18.52 -5.04 3.47
C ASP A 171 18.53 -6.26 4.41
N THR A 172 17.45 -6.48 5.17
CA THR A 172 17.27 -7.72 5.95
C THR A 172 16.88 -8.90 5.05
N PHE A 173 16.34 -8.63 3.86
CA PHE A 173 15.83 -9.65 2.93
C PHE A 173 16.68 -9.81 1.67
N LEU A 174 17.50 -8.81 1.33
CA LEU A 174 18.30 -8.79 0.13
C LEU A 174 19.77 -8.56 0.49
N GLU A 175 20.66 -9.26 -0.23
CA GLU A 175 22.09 -9.01 -0.09
C GLU A 175 22.44 -7.58 -0.54
N PRO A 176 23.34 -6.86 0.15
CA PRO A 176 23.71 -5.49 -0.22
C PRO A 176 24.19 -5.35 -1.67
N CYS A 177 24.87 -6.34 -2.22
CA CYS A 177 25.32 -6.34 -3.62
C CYS A 177 24.14 -6.39 -4.61
N VAL A 178 23.02 -7.05 -4.25
CA VAL A 178 21.79 -7.10 -5.04
C VAL A 178 21.11 -5.74 -5.00
N VAL A 179 20.97 -5.14 -3.81
CA VAL A 179 20.39 -3.80 -3.64
C VAL A 179 21.18 -2.78 -4.46
N GLN A 180 22.51 -2.83 -4.38
CA GLN A 180 23.39 -1.92 -5.10
C GLN A 180 23.32 -2.12 -6.62
N SER A 181 23.44 -3.36 -7.10
CA SER A 181 23.41 -3.66 -8.54
C SER A 181 22.06 -3.37 -9.20
N ARG A 182 20.96 -3.40 -8.44
CA ARG A 182 19.62 -3.03 -8.91
C ARG A 182 19.31 -1.54 -8.79
N GLY A 183 20.23 -0.75 -8.23
CA GLY A 183 20.00 0.68 -7.98
C GLY A 183 18.92 0.93 -6.92
N TRP A 184 18.66 -0.04 -6.03
CA TRP A 184 17.65 0.06 -4.98
C TRP A 184 18.14 0.74 -3.71
N ASN A 185 19.37 1.23 -3.70
CA ASN A 185 19.93 2.00 -2.58
C ASN A 185 19.01 3.19 -2.25
N GLY A 186 18.55 3.28 -1.00
CA GLY A 186 17.63 4.34 -0.56
C GLY A 186 16.15 4.09 -0.86
N THR A 187 15.79 2.92 -1.38
CA THR A 187 14.38 2.50 -1.45
C THR A 187 13.83 2.38 -0.03
N SER A 188 12.75 3.10 0.26
CA SER A 188 11.99 2.91 1.49
C SER A 188 10.87 1.92 1.23
N VAL A 189 10.79 0.87 2.04
CA VAL A 189 9.64 -0.03 2.08
C VAL A 189 8.85 0.27 3.35
N ILE A 190 7.60 0.65 3.16
CA ILE A 190 6.72 1.14 4.21
C ILE A 190 5.48 0.25 4.23
N LEU A 191 5.11 -0.20 5.43
CA LEU A 191 3.89 -0.94 5.67
C LEU A 191 2.92 -0.06 6.46
N LEU A 192 1.75 0.19 5.86
CA LEU A 192 0.65 0.91 6.47
C LEU A 192 -0.48 -0.05 6.82
N PHE A 193 -1.16 0.21 7.92
CA PHE A 193 -2.33 -0.55 8.37
C PHE A 193 -3.33 0.40 9.01
N LEU A 194 -4.62 0.07 8.97
CA LEU A 194 -5.63 0.85 9.68
C LEU A 194 -5.52 0.56 11.17
N ARG A 195 -5.31 1.59 12.00
CA ARG A 195 -5.28 1.41 13.46
C ARG A 195 -6.62 0.91 13.94
N SER A 196 -6.61 0.00 14.91
CA SER A 196 -7.81 -0.35 15.64
C SER A 196 -8.36 0.88 16.37
N LEU A 197 -9.69 1.01 16.45
CA LEU A 197 -10.35 2.11 17.16
C LEU A 197 -9.84 2.24 18.60
N SER A 198 -9.41 1.12 19.20
CA SER A 198 -8.85 1.05 20.55
C SER A 198 -7.53 1.82 20.74
N LEU A 199 -6.74 2.00 19.68
CA LEU A 199 -5.44 2.69 19.72
C LEU A 199 -5.47 4.08 19.07
N GLY A 200 -6.37 4.34 18.10
CA GLY A 200 -6.30 5.54 17.27
C GLY A 200 -7.50 6.48 17.27
N GLY A 201 -8.68 6.03 17.71
CA GLY A 201 -9.95 6.73 17.40
C GLY A 201 -10.31 7.92 18.30
N ILE A 202 -9.94 7.88 19.58
CA ILE A 202 -10.49 8.84 20.58
C ILE A 202 -9.46 9.91 20.99
N ARG A 203 -8.17 9.72 20.71
CA ARG A 203 -7.11 10.59 21.26
C ARG A 203 -6.61 11.71 20.34
N ARG A 204 -6.80 11.66 19.03
CA ARG A 204 -6.18 12.66 18.12
C ARG A 204 -7.12 13.74 17.60
N GLY A 205 -8.43 13.51 17.55
CA GLY A 205 -9.42 14.50 17.11
C GLY A 205 -9.73 15.60 18.14
N THR A 206 -9.29 15.43 19.39
CA THR A 206 -9.65 16.31 20.52
C THR A 206 -8.46 17.01 21.19
N LEU A 207 -7.22 16.71 20.77
CA LEU A 207 -6.04 17.37 21.34
C LEU A 207 -5.76 18.70 20.64
N PRO A 208 -5.59 19.80 21.41
CA PRO A 208 -5.11 21.07 20.89
C PRO A 208 -3.84 20.89 20.05
N ALA A 209 -3.75 21.60 18.91
CA ALA A 209 -2.70 21.45 17.90
C ALA A 209 -1.27 21.65 18.45
N ASP A 210 -1.15 22.39 19.55
CA ASP A 210 0.06 22.71 20.30
C ASP A 210 0.54 21.57 21.23
N VAL A 211 -0.35 20.67 21.66
CA VAL A 211 0.00 19.50 22.49
C VAL A 211 0.38 18.29 21.62
N ALA A 212 -0.23 18.17 20.43
CA ALA A 212 -0.01 17.06 19.52
C ALA A 212 1.41 17.00 18.93
N SER A 213 2.16 18.12 18.91
CA SER A 213 3.33 18.26 18.04
C SER A 213 4.70 17.93 18.66
N ARG A 214 4.84 17.75 20.00
CA ARG A 214 6.18 17.62 20.62
C ARG A 214 6.44 16.41 21.51
N ALA A 215 5.41 15.77 22.07
CA ALA A 215 5.57 14.54 22.86
C ALA A 215 4.88 13.31 22.22
N CYS A 216 4.08 13.53 21.18
CA CYS A 216 3.19 12.49 20.65
C CYS A 216 3.83 11.65 19.53
N SER A 217 4.94 12.06 18.92
CA SER A 217 5.44 11.39 17.70
C SER A 217 6.12 10.05 18.01
N THR A 218 7.02 10.00 18.99
CA THR A 218 7.79 8.78 19.30
C THR A 218 6.94 7.71 19.96
N ASP A 219 6.02 8.10 20.85
CA ASP A 219 5.14 7.14 21.51
C ASP A 219 4.15 6.56 20.51
N CYS A 220 3.59 7.37 19.61
CA CYS A 220 2.71 6.85 18.57
C CYS A 220 3.43 5.93 17.56
N GLU A 221 4.69 6.19 17.21
CA GLU A 221 5.42 5.26 16.33
C GLU A 221 5.74 3.93 17.01
N ARG A 222 5.99 3.94 18.33
CA ARG A 222 6.16 2.71 19.11
C ARG A 222 4.84 1.93 19.21
N GLU A 223 3.73 2.62 19.43
CA GLU A 223 2.39 2.04 19.40
C GLU A 223 2.08 1.43 18.03
N ASP A 224 2.39 2.15 16.94
CA ASP A 224 2.24 1.67 15.57
C ASP A 224 3.05 0.38 15.35
N LEU A 225 4.30 0.35 15.83
CA LEU A 225 5.15 -0.82 15.73
C LEU A 225 4.60 -2.02 16.51
N ILE A 226 4.11 -1.80 17.73
CA ILE A 226 3.51 -2.85 18.56
C ILE A 226 2.25 -3.40 17.88
N GLU A 227 1.40 -2.54 17.34
CA GLU A 227 0.17 -2.94 16.66
C GLU A 227 0.48 -3.71 15.36
N ALA A 228 1.40 -3.22 14.52
CA ALA A 228 1.84 -3.94 13.33
C ALA A 228 2.36 -5.34 13.65
N LYS A 229 3.17 -5.48 14.72
CA LYS A 229 3.69 -6.78 15.16
C LYS A 229 2.60 -7.73 15.67
N LYS A 230 1.52 -7.19 16.27
CA LYS A 230 0.34 -7.99 16.66
C LYS A 230 -0.47 -8.44 15.46
N LEU A 231 -0.64 -7.57 14.46
CA LEU A 231 -1.36 -7.89 13.22
C LEU A 231 -0.66 -9.01 12.44
N LEU A 232 0.68 -8.98 12.37
CA LEU A 232 1.52 -10.02 11.78
C LEU A 232 1.72 -11.22 12.73
N HIS A 233 0.63 -11.86 13.13
CA HIS A 233 0.66 -13.08 13.95
C HIS A 233 0.86 -14.33 13.09
N GLY A 234 1.54 -15.34 13.63
CA GLY A 234 1.82 -16.61 12.95
C GLY A 234 3.29 -16.79 12.57
N GLU A 235 3.74 -18.04 12.50
CA GLU A 235 5.14 -18.39 12.23
C GLU A 235 5.58 -17.93 10.84
N GLN A 236 4.68 -17.92 9.86
CA GLN A 236 4.95 -17.49 8.49
C GLN A 236 5.32 -16.02 8.35
N PHE A 237 5.02 -15.20 9.36
CA PHE A 237 5.37 -13.77 9.38
C PHE A 237 6.44 -13.43 10.43
N SER A 238 7.02 -14.43 11.10
CA SER A 238 8.00 -14.23 12.18
C SER A 238 9.16 -13.32 11.78
N LEU A 239 9.83 -13.63 10.67
CA LEU A 239 10.96 -12.84 10.15
C LEU A 239 10.55 -11.39 9.87
N LEU A 240 9.44 -11.19 9.14
CA LEU A 240 8.94 -9.84 8.83
C LEU A 240 8.59 -9.07 10.11
N ARG A 241 7.88 -9.71 11.04
CA ARG A 241 7.48 -9.12 12.32
C ARG A 241 8.68 -8.67 13.15
N GLU A 242 9.75 -9.48 13.16
CA GLU A 242 10.95 -9.20 13.94
C GLU A 242 11.75 -8.03 13.35
N CYS A 243 11.83 -7.92 12.03
CA CYS A 243 12.60 -6.87 11.37
C CYS A 243 11.88 -5.51 11.30
N LEU A 244 10.58 -5.41 11.59
CA LEU A 244 9.86 -4.14 11.54
C LEU A 244 10.49 -3.11 12.49
N THR A 245 10.61 -1.87 12.00
CA THR A 245 11.13 -0.72 12.76
C THR A 245 10.14 0.44 12.79
N CYS A 246 10.35 1.35 13.75
CA CYS A 246 9.60 2.60 13.80
C CYS A 246 9.83 3.41 12.51
N TYR A 247 8.80 4.12 12.07
CA TYR A 247 8.82 4.84 10.80
C TYR A 247 9.96 5.86 10.70
N SER A 248 10.19 6.67 11.75
CA SER A 248 11.21 7.73 11.74
C SER A 248 12.64 7.22 11.95
N THR A 249 12.82 6.16 12.74
CA THR A 249 14.16 5.70 13.15
C THR A 249 14.97 5.20 11.96
N ALA A 250 14.34 4.44 11.06
CA ALA A 250 14.99 4.02 9.82
C ALA A 250 15.05 5.13 8.74
N ALA A 251 14.31 6.24 8.88
CA ALA A 251 14.51 7.42 8.03
C ALA A 251 15.79 8.18 8.40
N ALA A 252 16.15 8.20 9.69
CA ALA A 252 17.39 8.82 10.18
C ALA A 252 18.64 8.01 9.78
N GLU A 253 18.55 6.68 9.79
CA GLU A 253 19.67 5.80 9.43
C GLU A 253 19.92 5.73 7.91
N GLY A 254 18.91 6.02 7.08
CA GLY A 254 19.02 6.10 5.62
C GLY A 254 19.56 7.44 5.07
N GLY A 255 19.96 8.38 5.93
CA GLY A 255 20.31 9.76 5.55
C GLY A 255 21.71 10.25 5.94
N VAL A 256 22.59 9.39 6.46
CA VAL A 256 23.92 9.80 6.95
C VAL A 256 25.04 8.89 6.44
N GLY A 257 25.33 9.02 5.15
CA GLY A 257 26.68 8.85 4.62
C GLY A 257 27.12 10.20 4.07
N LYS A 258 28.05 10.89 4.73
CA LYS A 258 28.78 12.02 4.12
C LYS A 258 29.21 11.59 2.71
N PRO A 259 29.00 12.41 1.66
CA PRO A 259 29.65 12.15 0.40
C PRO A 259 31.15 12.29 0.65
N THR A 260 31.84 11.16 0.81
CA THR A 260 33.25 11.11 0.45
C THR A 260 33.27 11.41 -1.05
N ASN A 261 34.09 12.38 -1.44
CA ASN A 261 34.17 12.99 -2.78
C ASN A 261 34.66 12.03 -3.89
N GLU A 262 34.26 10.76 -3.85
CA GLU A 262 34.67 9.72 -4.80
C GLU A 262 33.48 8.95 -5.42
N ALA A 263 32.24 9.25 -5.05
CA ALA A 263 31.02 8.67 -5.66
C ALA A 263 30.20 9.68 -6.49
N GLY A 264 30.81 10.80 -6.88
CA GLY A 264 30.17 11.94 -7.56
C GLY A 264 29.80 11.76 -9.03
N ASP A 265 29.86 10.54 -9.59
CA ASP A 265 29.74 10.33 -11.04
C ASP A 265 28.94 9.08 -11.46
N MET A 266 28.19 8.46 -10.55
CA MET A 266 27.52 7.17 -10.83
C MET A 266 26.00 7.16 -10.78
N CYS A 267 25.37 8.33 -10.75
CA CYS A 267 23.95 8.48 -11.09
C CYS A 267 23.81 8.77 -12.59
N ASP A 268 24.35 7.88 -13.42
CA ASP A 268 24.18 7.97 -14.86
C ASP A 268 22.75 7.48 -15.16
N LEU A 269 21.82 8.43 -15.32
CA LEU A 269 20.45 8.22 -15.83
C LEU A 269 20.40 7.38 -17.12
N LYS A 270 21.56 7.15 -17.75
CA LYS A 270 21.80 6.31 -18.93
C LYS A 270 21.76 4.80 -18.68
N ILE A 271 21.69 4.32 -17.43
CA ILE A 271 21.68 2.88 -17.10
C ILE A 271 20.25 2.33 -16.91
N LEU A 272 19.22 3.19 -17.00
CA LEU A 272 17.84 2.72 -17.03
C LEU A 272 17.55 2.03 -18.38
N PRO A 273 16.99 0.81 -18.41
CA PRO A 273 16.71 0.09 -19.66
C PRO A 273 15.64 0.74 -20.55
N PHE A 274 15.11 1.91 -20.17
CA PHE A 274 14.17 2.71 -20.94
C PHE A 274 14.46 4.19 -20.68
N ALA A 275 15.15 4.84 -21.61
CA ALA A 275 15.14 6.29 -21.75
C ALA A 275 13.91 6.67 -22.59
N VAL A 276 13.03 7.50 -22.04
CA VAL A 276 12.06 8.30 -22.80
C VAL A 276 12.64 9.69 -22.94
#